data_AF-A0A9D5K088-F1
#
_entry.id   AF-A0A9D5K088-F1
#
_cell.length_a   1.000
_cell.length_b   1.000
_cell.length_c   1.000
_cell.angle_alpha   90.00
_cell.angle_beta   90.00
_cell.angle_gamma   90.00
#
_symmetry.space_group_name_H-M   'P 1'
#
loop_
_entity.id
_entity.type
_entity.pdbx_description
1 polymer ?
#
loop_
_entity_poly.entity_id
_entity_poly.type
_entity_poly.pdbx_seq_one_letter_code
_entity_poly.pdbx_strand_id
1 'polypeptide(L)'
;DKGYDGFSPNFDVFKEDGRFKQIPMLGASNLLAKGYGYSAEGDTHTVTMTLAGHILIGDAHFTEMYSLDFAKDSALMSHMGEGNWKIARTDRPIKLIDRELEIGGLENPPTVVFSAQPGPATMVSLAPIAGEDYRLIVAQGEILDTEELPDVPMPYFHFRPDTGVRACMDAWLKHGGTHHQVLFLGDHTRRWKMLCDILGITYVKV
;
A
#
# COMPACT_ATOMS: atom_id res chain seq x y z
N ASP A 1 8.47 20.47 -12.22
CA ASP A 1 7.88 21.68 -12.81
C ASP A 1 6.91 22.42 -11.90
N LYS A 2 5.94 21.76 -11.26
CA LYS A 2 4.96 22.42 -10.38
C LYS A 2 5.16 22.23 -8.86
N GLY A 3 6.20 21.49 -8.45
CA GLY A 3 6.55 21.32 -7.03
C GLY A 3 5.62 20.39 -6.23
N TYR A 4 4.99 19.40 -6.89
CA TYR A 4 4.21 18.37 -6.20
C TYR A 4 5.09 17.19 -5.79
N ASP A 5 4.92 16.73 -4.55
CA ASP A 5 5.67 15.59 -3.97
C ASP A 5 4.86 14.28 -3.95
N GLY A 6 3.61 14.30 -4.38
CA GLY A 6 2.76 13.12 -4.47
C GLY A 6 1.45 13.37 -5.23
N PHE A 7 0.73 12.29 -5.53
CA PHE A 7 -0.54 12.34 -6.26
C PHE A 7 -1.41 11.12 -5.95
N SER A 8 -2.73 11.27 -6.12
CA SER A 8 -3.68 10.17 -6.10
C SER A 8 -4.57 10.27 -7.34
N PRO A 9 -4.47 9.33 -8.29
CA PRO A 9 -5.34 9.32 -9.46
C PRO A 9 -6.70 8.70 -9.12
N ASN A 10 -7.68 8.96 -9.97
CA ASN A 10 -8.94 8.23 -9.98
C ASN A 10 -9.16 7.69 -11.40
N PHE A 11 -9.48 6.40 -11.52
CA PHE A 11 -9.58 5.73 -12.82
C PHE A 11 -10.73 6.25 -13.70
N ASP A 12 -11.84 6.72 -13.10
CA ASP A 12 -12.95 7.31 -13.85
C ASP A 12 -12.53 8.64 -14.48
N VAL A 13 -11.71 9.42 -13.77
CA VAL A 13 -11.17 10.69 -14.30
C VAL A 13 -10.27 10.45 -15.50
N PHE A 14 -9.44 9.40 -15.50
CA PHE A 14 -8.61 9.09 -16.68
C PHE A 14 -9.45 8.72 -17.90
N LYS A 15 -10.52 7.96 -17.68
CA LYS A 15 -11.49 7.60 -18.73
C LYS A 15 -12.20 8.82 -19.29
N GLU A 16 -12.73 9.68 -18.42
CA GLU A 16 -13.48 10.88 -18.78
C GLU A 16 -12.61 11.94 -19.49
N ASP A 17 -11.33 12.02 -19.12
CA ASP A 17 -10.37 12.97 -19.70
C ASP A 17 -10.15 12.75 -21.21
N GLY A 18 -10.21 11.50 -21.68
CA GLY A 18 -10.11 11.14 -23.09
C GLY A 18 -8.71 11.26 -23.72
N ARG A 19 -7.70 11.77 -23.00
CA ARG A 19 -6.30 11.79 -23.48
C ARG A 19 -5.51 10.55 -23.05
N PHE A 20 -5.97 9.83 -22.04
CA PHE A 20 -5.32 8.63 -21.54
C PHE A 20 -5.78 7.41 -22.34
N LYS A 21 -4.82 6.64 -22.86
CA LYS A 21 -5.11 5.35 -23.51
C LYS A 21 -5.19 4.21 -22.52
N GLN A 22 -4.45 4.31 -21.42
CA GLN A 22 -4.26 3.29 -20.39
C GLN A 22 -4.24 4.00 -19.02
N ILE A 23 -4.61 3.28 -17.96
CA ILE A 23 -4.34 3.72 -16.59
C ILE A 23 -2.81 3.71 -16.36
N PRO A 24 -2.16 4.82 -15.95
CA PRO A 24 -0.69 4.90 -15.84
C PRO A 24 -0.03 4.10 -14.70
N MET A 25 -0.30 2.80 -14.56
CA MET A 25 0.17 1.96 -13.45
C MET A 25 1.70 1.87 -13.34
N LEU A 26 2.41 1.52 -14.42
CA LEU A 26 3.87 1.49 -14.40
C LEU A 26 4.47 2.87 -14.08
N GLY A 27 3.83 3.94 -14.56
CA GLY A 27 4.20 5.31 -14.23
C GLY A 27 4.07 5.57 -12.73
N ALA A 28 2.94 5.17 -12.13
CA ALA A 28 2.69 5.28 -10.70
C ALA A 28 3.70 4.48 -9.87
N SER A 29 3.93 3.20 -10.20
CA SER A 29 4.93 2.36 -9.55
C SER A 29 6.35 2.95 -9.59
N ASN A 30 6.73 3.55 -10.73
CA ASN A 30 8.03 4.19 -10.87
C ASN A 30 8.17 5.50 -10.09
N LEU A 31 7.10 6.30 -10.00
CA LEU A 31 7.12 7.52 -9.19
C LEU A 31 7.13 7.18 -7.70
N LEU A 32 6.34 6.20 -7.28
CA LEU A 32 6.37 5.65 -5.93
C LEU A 32 7.78 5.13 -5.56
N ALA A 33 8.41 4.36 -6.44
CA ALA A 33 9.80 3.91 -6.25
C ALA A 33 10.82 5.06 -6.19
N LYS A 34 10.55 6.19 -6.84
CA LYS A 34 11.38 7.41 -6.76
C LYS A 34 11.15 8.23 -5.48
N GLY A 35 10.17 7.84 -4.64
CA GLY A 35 9.87 8.51 -3.38
C GLY A 35 8.71 9.51 -3.45
N TYR A 36 7.96 9.55 -4.55
CA TYR A 36 6.73 10.35 -4.61
C TYR A 36 5.64 9.68 -3.78
N GLY A 37 4.87 10.49 -3.04
CA GLY A 37 3.64 10.02 -2.40
C GLY A 37 2.66 9.47 -3.43
N TYR A 38 2.12 8.29 -3.16
CA TYR A 38 1.11 7.64 -3.99
C TYR A 38 0.04 6.99 -3.13
N SER A 39 -1.18 7.04 -3.63
CA SER A 39 -2.30 6.16 -3.31
C SER A 39 -3.18 6.09 -4.54
N ALA A 40 -4.21 5.25 -4.52
CA ALA A 40 -5.17 5.16 -5.59
C ALA A 40 -6.54 5.80 -5.21
N GLU A 41 -7.42 5.90 -6.21
CA GLU A 41 -8.82 6.35 -6.14
C GLU A 41 -9.10 7.72 -5.52
N GLY A 42 -8.11 8.63 -5.49
CA GLY A 42 -8.25 9.96 -4.90
C GLY A 42 -8.03 10.00 -3.38
N ASP A 43 -7.48 8.94 -2.78
CA ASP A 43 -7.21 8.86 -1.35
C ASP A 43 -6.05 9.78 -0.90
N THR A 44 -6.39 10.99 -0.50
CA THR A 44 -5.44 12.00 -0.02
C THR A 44 -4.76 11.62 1.30
N HIS A 45 -5.41 10.81 2.14
CA HIS A 45 -4.84 10.40 3.43
C HIS A 45 -3.68 9.45 3.20
N THR A 46 -3.87 8.45 2.34
CA THR A 46 -2.82 7.47 2.05
C THR A 46 -1.66 8.08 1.25
N VAL A 47 -1.89 9.03 0.33
CA VAL A 47 -0.77 9.79 -0.31
C VAL A 47 0.12 10.44 0.73
N THR A 48 -0.50 11.10 1.71
CA THR A 48 0.22 11.80 2.78
C THR A 48 1.05 10.82 3.60
N MET A 49 0.49 9.66 3.91
CA MET A 49 1.18 8.60 4.65
C MET A 49 2.33 7.97 3.85
N THR A 50 2.16 7.77 2.54
CA THR A 50 3.22 7.25 1.67
C THR A 50 4.39 8.24 1.61
N LEU A 51 4.10 9.54 1.43
CA LEU A 51 5.12 10.59 1.43
C LEU A 51 5.85 10.69 2.79
N ALA A 52 5.09 10.74 3.90
CA ALA A 52 5.67 10.74 5.23
C ALA A 52 6.54 9.50 5.48
N GLY A 53 6.08 8.33 5.00
CA GLY A 53 6.81 7.08 5.05
C GLY A 53 8.14 7.12 4.31
N HIS A 54 8.18 7.67 3.10
CA HIS A 54 9.43 7.85 2.36
C HIS A 54 10.43 8.73 3.10
N ILE A 55 9.96 9.79 3.76
CA ILE A 55 10.82 10.72 4.50
C ILE A 55 11.34 10.09 5.81
N LEU A 56 10.48 9.40 6.55
CA LEU A 56 10.79 8.88 7.88
C LEU A 56 11.60 7.57 7.83
N ILE A 57 11.38 6.76 6.80
CA ILE A 57 11.83 5.36 6.75
C ILE A 57 12.58 5.10 5.44
N GLY A 58 11.95 5.45 4.31
CA GLY A 58 12.40 5.06 2.98
C GLY A 58 11.51 3.97 2.38
N ASP A 59 11.43 3.95 1.05
CA ASP A 59 10.75 2.93 0.25
C ASP A 59 9.36 2.50 0.74
N ALA A 60 8.53 3.47 1.13
CA ALA A 60 7.12 3.27 1.46
C ALA A 60 6.38 2.55 0.32
N HIS A 61 5.49 1.62 0.68
CA HIS A 61 4.72 0.85 -0.29
C HIS A 61 3.22 1.02 -0.04
N PHE A 62 2.51 1.62 -0.99
CA PHE A 62 1.05 1.62 -1.02
C PHE A 62 0.52 0.20 -1.26
N THR A 63 -0.50 -0.21 -0.51
CA THR A 63 -1.14 -1.53 -0.65
C THR A 63 -2.55 -1.53 -0.08
N GLU A 64 -3.29 -2.61 -0.33
CA GLU A 64 -4.61 -2.90 0.21
C GLU A 64 -4.70 -4.37 0.65
N MET A 65 -5.42 -4.62 1.74
CA MET A 65 -5.81 -5.97 2.16
C MET A 65 -6.86 -6.55 1.20
N TYR A 66 -6.39 -7.28 0.20
CA TYR A 66 -7.20 -7.77 -0.91
C TYR A 66 -8.05 -9.00 -0.53
N SER A 67 -7.51 -9.87 0.33
CA SER A 67 -8.21 -11.05 0.86
C SER A 67 -7.60 -11.53 2.16
N LEU A 68 -8.38 -12.21 3.01
CA LEU A 68 -7.92 -12.81 4.26
C LEU A 68 -7.70 -14.32 4.06
N ASP A 69 -6.53 -14.81 4.47
CA ASP A 69 -6.20 -16.23 4.52
C ASP A 69 -6.08 -16.68 5.98
N PHE A 70 -7.17 -17.22 6.52
CA PHE A 70 -7.22 -17.71 7.90
C PHE A 70 -6.36 -18.96 8.14
N ALA A 71 -6.02 -19.73 7.10
CA ALA A 71 -5.16 -20.90 7.25
C ALA A 71 -3.68 -20.49 7.39
N LYS A 72 -3.27 -19.44 6.69
CA LYS A 72 -1.93 -18.81 6.84
C LYS A 72 -1.88 -17.76 7.96
N ASP A 73 -3.02 -17.43 8.56
CA ASP A 73 -3.19 -16.35 9.54
C ASP A 73 -2.68 -14.99 9.02
N SER A 74 -2.99 -14.69 7.75
CA SER A 74 -2.44 -13.53 7.02
C SER A 74 -3.49 -12.84 6.15
N ALA A 75 -3.17 -11.64 5.68
CA ALA A 75 -3.88 -10.97 4.59
C ALA A 75 -3.03 -11.01 3.32
N LEU A 76 -3.64 -11.35 2.18
CA LEU A 76 -3.05 -11.14 0.87
C LEU A 76 -3.13 -9.65 0.55
N MET A 77 -1.97 -9.02 0.45
CA MET A 77 -1.80 -7.61 0.16
C MET A 77 -1.60 -7.43 -1.34
N SER A 78 -2.35 -6.52 -1.95
CA SER A 78 -2.29 -6.23 -3.39
C SER A 78 -2.91 -4.86 -3.68
N HIS A 79 -2.86 -4.44 -4.94
CA HIS A 79 -3.77 -3.45 -5.51
C HIS A 79 -3.94 -3.72 -7.02
N MET A 80 -4.69 -2.89 -7.72
CA MET A 80 -5.00 -3.01 -9.14
C MET A 80 -3.76 -3.27 -10.02
N GLY A 81 -2.63 -2.62 -9.74
CA GLY A 81 -1.34 -2.93 -10.40
C GLY A 81 -0.15 -2.05 -9.97
N GLU A 82 -0.39 -1.07 -9.10
CA GLU A 82 0.59 -0.11 -8.62
C GLU A 82 1.28 -0.64 -7.37
N GLY A 83 2.59 -0.50 -7.32
CA GLY A 83 3.37 -0.96 -6.17
C GLY A 83 4.81 -0.50 -6.24
N ASN A 84 5.38 -0.20 -5.07
CA ASN A 84 6.79 0.14 -4.96
C ASN A 84 7.66 -1.10 -5.21
N TRP A 85 8.19 -1.27 -6.41
CA TRP A 85 9.01 -2.44 -6.75
C TRP A 85 10.35 -2.51 -5.99
N LYS A 86 10.75 -1.47 -5.25
CA LYS A 86 11.95 -1.53 -4.40
C LYS A 86 11.81 -2.45 -3.19
N ILE A 87 10.59 -2.77 -2.77
CA ILE A 87 10.38 -3.75 -1.69
C ILE A 87 10.37 -5.19 -2.20
N ALA A 88 10.56 -5.41 -3.51
CA ALA A 88 10.51 -6.74 -4.10
C ALA A 88 11.62 -7.64 -3.52
N ARG A 89 11.28 -8.92 -3.35
CA ARG A 89 12.26 -9.94 -2.99
C ARG A 89 13.34 -10.09 -4.05
N THR A 90 14.57 -10.35 -3.64
CA THR A 90 15.74 -10.34 -4.54
C THR A 90 15.99 -11.67 -5.26
N ASP A 91 15.32 -12.74 -4.85
CA ASP A 91 15.49 -14.10 -5.37
C ASP A 91 14.44 -14.49 -6.43
N ARG A 92 13.52 -13.58 -6.80
CA ARG A 92 12.55 -13.75 -7.88
C ARG A 92 12.56 -12.54 -8.81
N PRO A 93 12.32 -12.70 -10.12
CA PRO A 93 12.30 -11.58 -11.04
C PRO A 93 11.08 -10.69 -10.81
N ILE A 94 11.27 -9.38 -10.92
CA ILE A 94 10.18 -8.44 -11.16
C ILE A 94 9.76 -8.62 -12.63
N LYS A 95 8.48 -8.89 -12.87
CA LYS A 95 7.92 -9.07 -14.21
C LYS A 95 7.20 -7.79 -14.64
N LEU A 96 7.19 -7.54 -15.94
CA LEU A 96 6.30 -6.56 -16.57
C LEU A 96 5.39 -7.32 -17.51
N ILE A 97 4.07 -7.21 -17.30
CA ILE A 97 3.08 -7.92 -18.09
C ILE A 97 2.12 -6.94 -18.76
N ASP A 98 1.56 -7.37 -19.89
CA ASP A 98 0.38 -6.80 -20.49
C ASP A 98 -0.82 -7.61 -19.98
N ARG A 99 -1.71 -6.95 -19.22
CA ARG A 99 -2.86 -7.59 -18.59
C ARG A 99 -4.12 -6.82 -18.89
N GLU A 100 -5.17 -7.55 -19.22
CA GLU A 100 -6.52 -7.01 -19.26
C GLU A 100 -6.89 -6.37 -17.93
N LEU A 101 -7.44 -5.16 -18.00
CA LEU A 101 -7.97 -4.45 -16.87
C LEU A 101 -9.34 -3.88 -17.25
N GLU A 102 -10.38 -4.52 -16.74
CA GLU A 102 -11.77 -4.08 -16.99
C GLU A 102 -12.07 -2.74 -16.29
N ILE A 103 -11.41 -2.48 -15.15
CA ILE A 103 -11.59 -1.27 -14.36
C ILE A 103 -11.06 -0.04 -15.12
N GLY A 104 -11.87 1.01 -15.19
CA GLY A 104 -11.57 2.24 -15.92
C GLY A 104 -11.84 2.20 -17.43
N GLY A 105 -12.09 1.03 -18.04
CA GLY A 105 -12.53 0.92 -19.43
C GLY A 105 -11.57 1.53 -20.46
N LEU A 106 -10.27 1.44 -20.18
CA LEU A 106 -9.17 1.87 -21.06
C LEU A 106 -8.39 0.64 -21.59
N GLU A 107 -7.41 0.84 -22.46
CA GLU A 107 -6.55 -0.24 -22.95
C GLU A 107 -5.74 -0.86 -21.79
N ASN A 108 -5.28 -2.10 -22.00
CA ASN A 108 -4.49 -2.86 -21.03
C ASN A 108 -3.25 -2.08 -20.57
N PRO A 109 -3.06 -1.81 -19.27
CA PRO A 109 -1.87 -1.13 -18.80
C PRO A 109 -0.69 -2.08 -18.61
N PRO A 110 0.55 -1.62 -18.87
CA PRO A 110 1.74 -2.36 -18.46
C PRO A 110 1.78 -2.44 -16.93
N THR A 111 1.70 -3.66 -16.40
CA THR A 111 1.60 -3.92 -14.96
C THR A 111 2.89 -4.56 -14.45
N VAL A 112 3.47 -3.97 -13.40
CA VAL A 112 4.63 -4.55 -12.73
C VAL A 112 4.13 -5.64 -11.76
N VAL A 113 4.73 -6.82 -11.79
CA VAL A 113 4.37 -7.94 -10.92
C VAL A 113 5.59 -8.37 -10.14
N PHE A 114 5.46 -8.36 -8.82
CA PHE A 114 6.50 -8.78 -7.90
C PHE A 114 5.87 -9.25 -6.59
N SER A 115 6.64 -9.99 -5.81
CA SER A 115 6.32 -10.25 -4.41
C SER A 115 7.31 -9.56 -3.50
N ALA A 116 6.84 -9.05 -2.36
CA ALA A 116 7.68 -8.34 -1.41
C ALA A 116 8.70 -9.25 -0.73
N GLN A 117 9.81 -8.67 -0.27
CA GLN A 117 10.85 -9.36 0.49
C GLN A 117 10.28 -9.91 1.81
N PRO A 118 10.37 -11.23 2.07
CA PRO A 118 9.96 -11.80 3.34
C PRO A 118 10.77 -11.25 4.52
N GLY A 119 10.11 -11.13 5.68
CA GLY A 119 10.70 -10.62 6.91
C GLY A 119 9.77 -9.68 7.67
N PRO A 120 10.25 -9.07 8.78
CA PRO A 120 9.44 -8.13 9.57
C PRO A 120 8.87 -7.01 8.72
N ALA A 121 7.66 -6.54 9.04
CA ALA A 121 7.02 -5.44 8.35
C ALA A 121 6.11 -4.64 9.29
N THR A 122 5.97 -3.35 9.00
CA THR A 122 5.02 -2.45 9.66
C THR A 122 3.99 -1.97 8.63
N MET A 123 2.71 -2.08 8.96
CA MET A 123 1.61 -1.57 8.15
C MET A 123 0.89 -0.46 8.90
N VAL A 124 0.56 0.64 8.21
CA VAL A 124 -0.12 1.79 8.81
C VAL A 124 -1.32 2.24 7.98
N SER A 125 -2.32 2.80 8.66
CA SER A 125 -3.47 3.48 8.06
C SER A 125 -3.81 4.73 8.88
N LEU A 126 -4.05 5.84 8.19
CA LEU A 126 -4.48 7.10 8.79
C LEU A 126 -6.00 7.22 8.64
N ALA A 127 -6.71 7.02 9.74
CA ALA A 127 -8.16 7.10 9.78
C ALA A 127 -8.63 8.51 10.16
N PRO A 128 -9.46 9.18 9.34
CA PRO A 128 -10.19 10.37 9.77
C PRO A 128 -11.28 9.95 10.77
N ILE A 129 -11.37 10.64 11.92
CA ILE A 129 -12.34 10.31 12.98
C ILE A 129 -13.49 11.33 12.98
N ALA A 130 -13.19 12.58 13.30
CA ALA A 130 -14.17 13.67 13.34
C ALA A 130 -13.47 15.02 13.20
N GLY A 131 -14.00 15.90 12.34
CA GLY A 131 -13.38 17.20 12.10
C GLY A 131 -11.93 17.05 11.61
N GLU A 132 -10.99 17.63 12.35
CA GLU A 132 -9.55 17.57 12.08
C GLU A 132 -8.84 16.46 12.88
N ASP A 133 -9.59 15.61 13.61
CA ASP A 133 -9.02 14.53 14.41
C ASP A 133 -8.71 13.31 13.55
N TYR A 134 -7.45 12.89 13.62
CA TYR A 134 -6.93 11.69 12.98
C TYR A 134 -6.45 10.65 13.99
N ARG A 135 -6.50 9.39 13.56
CA ARG A 135 -5.88 8.26 14.25
C ARG A 135 -4.95 7.51 13.30
N LEU A 136 -3.73 7.27 13.74
CA LEU A 136 -2.83 6.34 13.08
C LEU A 136 -3.00 4.94 13.69
N ILE A 137 -3.51 4.01 12.88
CA ILE A 137 -3.59 2.59 13.22
C ILE A 137 -2.36 1.92 12.64
N VAL A 138 -1.68 1.12 13.47
CA VAL A 138 -0.40 0.47 13.12
C VAL A 138 -0.45 -1.00 13.47
N ALA A 139 -0.26 -1.86 12.48
CA ALA A 139 -0.03 -3.29 12.70
C ALA A 139 1.46 -3.61 12.50
N GLN A 140 2.05 -4.32 13.46
CA GLN A 140 3.37 -4.95 13.28
C GLN A 140 3.15 -6.41 12.91
N GLY A 141 4.02 -6.94 12.08
CA GLY A 141 3.98 -8.34 11.67
C GLY A 141 5.15 -8.71 10.80
N GLU A 142 4.90 -9.62 9.86
CA GLU A 142 5.88 -10.05 8.89
C GLU A 142 5.24 -10.33 7.53
N ILE A 143 6.04 -10.13 6.48
CA ILE A 143 5.75 -10.68 5.16
C ILE A 143 6.21 -12.14 5.16
N LEU A 144 5.28 -13.05 4.87
CA LEU A 144 5.55 -14.48 4.83
C LEU A 144 6.37 -14.86 3.58
N ASP A 145 7.28 -15.81 3.74
CA ASP A 145 7.92 -16.45 2.58
C ASP A 145 6.97 -17.50 1.99
N THR A 146 6.17 -17.06 1.00
CA THR A 146 5.21 -17.92 0.30
C THR A 146 5.72 -18.31 -1.07
N GLU A 147 5.17 -19.40 -1.61
CA GLU A 147 5.35 -19.78 -3.00
C GLU A 147 4.91 -18.68 -3.98
N GLU A 148 5.34 -18.80 -5.23
CA GLU A 148 4.87 -17.91 -6.28
C GLU A 148 3.40 -18.19 -6.59
N LEU A 149 2.62 -17.15 -6.83
CA LEU A 149 1.23 -17.24 -7.26
C LEU A 149 1.19 -16.87 -8.75
N PRO A 150 1.41 -17.83 -9.67
CA PRO A 150 1.65 -17.53 -11.08
C PRO A 150 0.46 -16.85 -11.78
N ASP A 151 -0.74 -17.09 -11.26
CA ASP A 151 -1.99 -16.55 -11.81
C ASP A 151 -2.38 -15.20 -11.18
N VAL A 152 -1.59 -14.65 -10.24
CA VAL A 152 -1.82 -13.33 -9.65
C VAL A 152 -1.08 -12.29 -10.49
N PRO A 153 -1.79 -11.44 -11.25
CA PRO A 153 -1.17 -10.64 -12.29
C PRO A 153 -0.95 -9.20 -11.83
N MET A 154 -0.56 -9.00 -10.57
CA MET A 154 -0.38 -7.73 -9.86
C MET A 154 0.64 -7.88 -8.73
N PRO A 155 1.22 -6.81 -8.17
CA PRO A 155 2.07 -6.93 -6.99
C PRO A 155 1.34 -7.61 -5.84
N TYR A 156 1.95 -8.61 -5.20
CA TYR A 156 1.27 -9.38 -4.16
C TYR A 156 2.22 -9.90 -3.08
N PHE A 157 1.73 -10.02 -1.84
CA PHE A 157 2.45 -10.72 -0.77
C PHE A 157 1.50 -11.01 0.40
N HIS A 158 1.84 -11.98 1.23
CA HIS A 158 1.08 -12.26 2.45
C HIS A 158 1.69 -11.51 3.64
N PHE A 159 0.89 -10.67 4.31
CA PHE A 159 1.26 -10.04 5.57
C PHE A 159 0.55 -10.76 6.73
N ARG A 160 1.33 -11.28 7.68
CA ARG A 160 0.84 -11.86 8.94
C ARG A 160 1.07 -10.87 10.08
N PRO A 161 0.01 -10.30 10.68
CA PRO A 161 0.14 -9.48 11.88
C PRO A 161 0.63 -10.31 13.07
N ASP A 162 1.39 -9.70 13.99
CA ASP A 162 1.88 -10.35 15.21
C ASP A 162 0.76 -10.92 16.09
N THR A 163 -0.42 -10.30 16.04
CA THR A 163 -1.61 -10.70 16.79
C THR A 163 -2.44 -11.80 16.10
N GLY A 164 -2.03 -12.20 14.89
CA GLY A 164 -2.85 -12.98 13.96
C GLY A 164 -3.90 -12.13 13.24
N VAL A 165 -4.34 -12.60 12.08
CA VAL A 165 -5.18 -11.83 11.16
C VAL A 165 -6.56 -11.53 11.76
N ARG A 166 -7.16 -12.46 12.50
CA ARG A 166 -8.50 -12.26 13.07
C ARG A 166 -8.51 -11.14 14.11
N ALA A 167 -7.61 -11.22 15.09
CA ALA A 167 -7.53 -10.21 16.15
C ALA A 167 -7.11 -8.84 15.60
N CYS A 168 -6.18 -8.83 14.63
CA CYS A 168 -5.77 -7.61 13.94
C CYS A 168 -6.97 -6.98 13.23
N MET A 169 -7.76 -7.74 12.46
CA MET A 169 -8.92 -7.18 11.73
C MET A 169 -10.03 -6.70 12.67
N ASP A 170 -10.33 -7.41 13.75
CA ASP A 170 -11.30 -6.96 14.76
C ASP A 170 -10.88 -5.61 15.36
N ALA A 171 -9.60 -5.46 15.72
CA ALA A 171 -9.06 -4.22 16.26
C ALA A 171 -8.95 -3.12 15.19
N TRP A 172 -8.52 -3.45 13.97
CA TRP A 172 -8.41 -2.53 12.83
C TRP A 172 -9.74 -1.87 12.53
N LEU A 173 -10.81 -2.68 12.39
CA LEU A 173 -12.17 -2.20 12.17
C LEU A 173 -12.69 -1.39 13.36
N LYS A 174 -12.48 -1.87 14.59
CA LYS A 174 -12.89 -1.14 15.81
C LYS A 174 -12.27 0.25 15.91
N HIS A 175 -11.05 0.42 15.42
CA HIS A 175 -10.32 1.68 15.47
C HIS A 175 -10.51 2.55 14.23
N GLY A 176 -11.25 2.08 13.22
CA GLY A 176 -11.57 2.81 11.99
C GLY A 176 -10.51 2.72 10.90
N GLY A 177 -9.63 1.71 10.94
CA GLY A 177 -8.61 1.52 9.92
C GLY A 177 -9.20 1.36 8.51
N THR A 178 -8.59 2.04 7.56
CA THR A 178 -9.01 2.09 6.15
C THR A 178 -8.53 0.85 5.39
N HIS A 179 -9.06 0.65 4.17
CA HIS A 179 -8.66 -0.43 3.25
C HIS A 179 -7.38 -0.09 2.46
N HIS A 180 -7.04 1.19 2.30
CA HIS A 180 -5.72 1.60 1.85
C HIS A 180 -4.74 1.69 3.02
N GLN A 181 -3.56 1.11 2.83
CA GLN A 181 -2.47 1.13 3.81
C GLN A 181 -1.15 1.53 3.16
N VAL A 182 -0.20 1.87 4.03
CA VAL A 182 1.21 1.98 3.67
C VAL A 182 1.98 0.94 4.46
N LEU A 183 2.77 0.14 3.75
CA LEU A 183 3.59 -0.92 4.30
C LEU A 183 5.07 -0.59 4.15
N PHE A 184 5.85 -1.06 5.12
CA PHE A 184 7.30 -0.91 5.19
C PHE A 184 7.94 -2.24 5.56
N LEU A 185 9.11 -2.53 4.98
CA LEU A 185 9.97 -3.62 5.45
C LEU A 185 10.66 -3.19 6.75
N GLY A 186 10.60 -4.03 7.78
CA GLY A 186 11.17 -3.80 9.11
C GLY A 186 10.13 -3.43 10.19
N ASP A 187 10.60 -3.24 11.42
CA ASP A 187 9.80 -2.65 12.51
C ASP A 187 10.08 -1.13 12.59
N HIS A 188 9.03 -0.35 12.36
CA HIS A 188 9.06 1.11 12.41
C HIS A 188 8.00 1.70 13.34
N THR A 189 7.41 0.88 14.21
CA THR A 189 6.38 1.28 15.19
C THR A 189 6.83 2.47 16.04
N ARG A 190 8.09 2.46 16.51
CA ARG A 190 8.67 3.57 17.30
C ARG A 190 8.72 4.88 16.52
N ARG A 191 9.11 4.87 15.24
CA ARG A 191 9.21 6.09 14.42
C ARG A 191 7.83 6.71 14.20
N TRP A 192 6.84 5.88 13.89
CA TRP A 192 5.45 6.31 13.75
C TRP A 192 4.89 6.86 15.05
N LYS A 193 5.12 6.18 16.17
CA LYS A 193 4.70 6.69 17.48
C LYS A 193 5.32 8.07 17.79
N MET A 194 6.62 8.25 17.54
CA MET A 194 7.28 9.53 17.76
C MET A 194 6.70 10.65 16.88
N LEU A 195 6.39 10.37 15.61
CA LEU A 195 5.71 11.34 14.75
C LEU A 195 4.32 11.70 15.29
N CYS A 196 3.53 10.70 15.68
CA CYS A 196 2.21 10.91 16.27
C CYS A 196 2.28 11.79 17.54
N ASP A 197 3.25 11.52 18.43
CA ASP A 197 3.44 12.30 19.65
C ASP A 197 3.81 13.77 19.34
N ILE A 198 4.57 14.03 18.28
CA ILE A 198 4.92 15.40 17.83
C ILE A 198 3.69 16.12 17.24
N LEU A 199 2.89 15.42 16.45
CA LEU A 199 1.75 15.99 15.73
C LEU A 199 0.45 16.00 16.55
N GLY A 200 0.44 15.39 17.74
CA GLY A 200 -0.78 15.22 18.54
C GLY A 200 -1.79 14.25 17.93
N ILE A 201 -1.35 13.35 17.04
CA ILE A 201 -2.21 12.33 16.40
C ILE A 201 -2.33 11.12 17.32
N THR A 202 -3.54 10.57 17.47
CA THR A 202 -3.73 9.36 18.27
C THR A 202 -3.05 8.16 17.60
N TYR A 203 -2.10 7.53 18.30
CA TYR A 203 -1.44 6.30 17.85
C TYR A 203 -2.11 5.07 18.49
N VAL A 204 -2.49 4.09 17.67
CA VAL A 204 -3.01 2.79 18.13
C VAL A 204 -2.24 1.67 17.44
N LYS A 205 -1.60 0.81 18.24
CA LYS A 205 -1.05 -0.46 17.75
C LYS A 205 -2.10 -1.54 17.86
N VAL A 206 -2.34 -2.26 16.76
CA VAL A 206 -3.27 -3.39 16.67
C VAL A 206 -2.55 -4.69 16.34
#